data_AF-A0A8S2RQB5-F1
#
_entry.id   AF-A0A8S2RQB5-F1
#
_cell.length_a   1.000
_cell.length_b   1.000
_cell.length_c   1.000
_cell.angle_alpha   90.00
_cell.angle_beta   90.00
_cell.angle_gamma   90.00
#
_symmetry.space_group_name_H-M   'P 1'
#
loop_
_entity.id
_entity.type
_entity.pdbx_description
1 polymer ?
#
loop_
_entity_poly.entity_id
_entity_poly.type
_entity_poly.pdbx_seq_one_letter_code
_entity_poly.pdbx_strand_id
1 'polypeptide(L)'
;EISIGFHQEVTQEETDVEKAIRQLARDNNVHVKEFWTTTLYHPDDLPYNNPKAFPDVFTQFRVALEKQSVRVRSLTHIPDKFKPSPDDD
;
A
#
# COMPACT_ATOMS: atom_id res chain seq x y z
N GLU A 1 -11.47 14.90 -12.81
CA GLU A 1 -10.02 14.70 -12.66
C GLU A 1 -9.74 13.23 -12.90
N ILE A 2 -8.79 12.90 -13.79
CA ILE A 2 -8.41 11.51 -14.07
C ILE A 2 -7.37 11.11 -13.02
N SER A 3 -7.55 9.93 -12.43
CA SER A 3 -6.61 9.41 -11.44
C SER A 3 -6.44 7.90 -11.62
N ILE A 4 -5.24 7.42 -11.32
CA ILE A 4 -4.90 6.00 -11.32
C ILE A 4 -4.77 5.56 -9.86
N GLY A 5 -5.47 4.50 -9.48
CA GLY A 5 -5.38 3.89 -8.16
C GLY A 5 -4.83 2.47 -8.26
N PHE A 6 -3.83 2.11 -7.45
CA PHE A 6 -3.34 0.73 -7.36
C PHE A 6 -2.79 0.39 -5.97
N HIS A 7 -2.70 -0.92 -5.70
CA HIS A 7 -2.03 -1.43 -4.51
C HIS A 7 -0.53 -1.59 -4.77
N GLN A 8 0.30 -1.19 -3.81
CA GLN A 8 1.74 -1.30 -3.91
C GLN A 8 2.19 -2.75 -3.69
N GLU A 9 3.18 -3.15 -4.48
CA GLU A 9 3.86 -4.44 -4.39
C GLU A 9 5.35 -4.24 -4.07
N VAL A 10 6.03 -5.32 -3.68
CA VAL A 10 7.41 -5.27 -3.15
C VAL A 10 8.44 -6.00 -4.02
N THR A 11 7.99 -6.78 -4.99
CA THR A 11 8.83 -7.60 -5.86
C THR A 11 9.31 -6.80 -7.07
N GLN A 12 10.50 -7.16 -7.58
CA GLN A 12 11.21 -6.36 -8.58
C GLN A 12 10.36 -6.12 -9.84
N GLU A 13 9.76 -7.18 -10.38
CA GLU A 13 8.94 -7.14 -11.60
C GLU A 13 7.78 -6.14 -11.48
N GLU A 14 7.04 -6.20 -10.37
CA GLU A 14 5.93 -5.30 -10.08
C GLU A 14 6.42 -3.87 -9.84
N THR A 15 7.49 -3.67 -9.06
CA THR A 15 8.01 -2.33 -8.79
C THR A 15 8.53 -1.61 -10.04
N ASP A 16 9.05 -2.36 -11.03
CA ASP A 16 9.45 -1.82 -12.33
C ASP A 16 8.25 -1.33 -13.14
N VAL A 17 7.16 -2.10 -13.14
CA VAL A 17 5.89 -1.71 -13.78
C VAL A 17 5.30 -0.48 -13.10
N GLU A 18 5.21 -0.47 -11.77
CA GLU A 18 4.69 0.69 -11.03
C GLU A 18 5.53 1.95 -11.27
N LYS A 19 6.87 1.81 -11.36
CA LYS A 19 7.76 2.94 -11.70
C LYS A 19 7.48 3.50 -13.09
N ALA A 20 7.24 2.64 -14.08
CA ALA A 20 6.86 3.05 -15.42
C ALA A 20 5.50 3.77 -15.42
N ILE A 21 4.51 3.26 -14.69
CA ILE A 21 3.19 3.89 -14.52
C ILE A 21 3.32 5.28 -13.88
N ARG A 22 4.08 5.39 -12.79
CA ARG A 22 4.33 6.68 -12.12
C ARG A 22 4.97 7.70 -13.06
N GLN A 23 5.91 7.27 -13.89
CA GLN A 23 6.56 8.15 -14.87
C GLN A 23 5.55 8.63 -15.93
N LEU A 24 4.81 7.72 -16.54
CA LEU A 24 3.80 8.04 -17.54
C LEU A 24 2.71 8.96 -16.98
N ALA A 25 2.26 8.73 -15.76
CA ALA A 25 1.24 9.55 -15.11
C ALA A 25 1.75 10.98 -14.84
N ARG A 26 2.99 11.13 -14.38
CA ARG A 26 3.63 12.45 -14.22
C ARG A 26 3.70 13.20 -15.54
N ASP A 27 4.12 12.53 -16.61
CA ASP A 27 4.27 13.14 -17.94
C ASP A 27 2.93 13.61 -18.53
N ASN A 28 1.82 12.99 -18.10
CA ASN A 28 0.46 13.31 -18.53
C ASN A 28 -0.36 14.12 -17.50
N ASN A 29 0.28 14.60 -16.43
CA ASN A 29 -0.39 15.34 -15.34
C ASN A 29 -1.60 14.57 -14.74
N VAL A 30 -1.48 13.25 -14.61
CA VAL A 30 -2.47 12.35 -14.01
C VAL A 30 -2.07 12.05 -12.57
N HIS A 31 -3.02 12.18 -11.64
CA HIS A 31 -2.76 11.86 -10.23
C HIS A 31 -2.70 10.34 -10.01
N VAL A 32 -1.67 9.88 -9.29
CA VAL A 32 -1.51 8.47 -8.88
C VAL A 32 -1.75 8.37 -7.39
N LYS A 33 -2.64 7.44 -7.01
CA LYS A 33 -2.96 7.12 -5.61
C LYS A 33 -2.58 5.67 -5.32
N GLU A 34 -1.68 5.50 -4.37
CA GLU A 34 -1.10 4.21 -4.02
C GLU A 34 -1.58 3.77 -2.65
N PHE A 35 -1.77 2.46 -2.47
CA PHE A 35 -2.25 1.89 -1.21
C PHE A 35 -1.43 0.67 -0.83
N TRP A 36 -0.99 0.62 0.42
CA TRP A 36 -0.40 -0.59 0.97
C TRP A 36 -1.46 -1.47 1.62
N THR A 37 -1.67 -2.68 1.09
CA THR A 37 -2.76 -3.57 1.56
C THR A 37 -2.35 -5.03 1.69
N THR A 38 -1.09 -5.37 1.37
CA THR A 38 -0.63 -6.76 1.26
C THR A 38 -0.21 -7.36 2.61
N THR A 39 -0.01 -6.54 3.64
CA THR A 39 0.41 -6.98 4.98
C THR A 39 -0.56 -6.55 6.07
N LEU A 40 -0.64 -7.34 7.15
CA LEU A 40 -1.49 -7.06 8.30
C LEU A 40 -1.05 -5.80 9.07
N TYR A 41 0.26 -5.68 9.33
CA TYR A 41 0.85 -4.46 9.87
C TYR A 41 1.26 -3.57 8.70
N HIS A 42 0.82 -2.33 8.72
CA HIS A 42 1.26 -1.36 7.73
C HIS A 42 2.74 -1.01 7.99
N PRO A 43 3.61 -0.94 6.96
CA PRO A 43 5.03 -0.66 7.15
C PRO A 43 5.30 0.61 7.96
N ASP A 44 4.58 1.69 7.67
CA ASP A 44 4.71 2.97 8.40
C ASP A 44 4.33 2.90 9.89
N ASP A 45 3.58 1.88 10.30
CA ASP A 45 3.18 1.70 11.71
C ASP A 45 4.19 0.84 12.48
N LEU A 46 5.21 0.28 11.81
CA LEU A 46 6.22 -0.57 12.43
C LEU A 46 7.27 0.27 13.19
N PRO A 47 7.78 -0.22 14.33
CA PRO A 47 8.77 0.49 15.15
C PRO A 47 10.20 0.34 14.61
N TYR A 48 10.37 0.31 13.29
CA TYR A 48 11.67 0.09 12.63
C TYR A 48 11.94 1.20 11.61
N ASN A 49 12.90 2.07 11.93
CA ASN A 49 13.19 3.26 11.12
C ASN A 49 14.01 2.97 9.85
N ASN A 50 14.55 1.76 9.71
CA ASN A 50 15.30 1.33 8.53
C ASN A 50 15.37 -0.21 8.46
N PRO A 51 15.69 -0.78 7.28
CA PRO A 51 15.75 -2.24 7.11
C PRO A 51 16.72 -2.96 8.05
N LYS A 52 17.82 -2.32 8.48
CA LYS A 52 18.80 -2.94 9.38
C LYS A 52 18.32 -3.04 10.83
N ALA A 53 17.25 -2.34 11.19
CA ALA A 53 16.63 -2.42 12.51
C ALA A 53 15.66 -3.61 12.63
N PHE A 54 15.31 -4.26 11.50
CA PHE A 54 14.44 -5.43 11.54
C PHE A 54 15.16 -6.63 12.16
N PRO A 55 14.46 -7.40 13.01
CA PRO A 55 15.02 -8.65 13.52
C PRO A 55 15.14 -9.70 12.42
N ASP A 56 16.29 -10.39 12.36
CA ASP A 56 16.51 -11.51 11.43
C ASP A 56 15.70 -12.76 11.78
N VAL A 57 15.13 -12.80 12.99
CA VAL A 57 14.34 -13.92 13.50
C VAL A 57 12.88 -13.48 13.66
N PHE A 58 11.97 -14.17 12.96
CA PHE A 58 10.53 -13.88 12.98
C PHE A 58 9.95 -13.79 14.40
N THR A 59 10.36 -14.68 15.31
CA THR A 59 9.87 -14.67 16.70
C THR A 59 10.20 -13.37 17.42
N GLN A 60 11.38 -12.77 17.17
CA GLN A 60 11.76 -11.50 17.76
C GLN A 60 10.92 -10.34 17.20
N PHE A 61 10.69 -10.35 15.88
CA PHE A 61 9.78 -9.41 15.21
C PHE A 61 8.37 -9.48 15.81
N ARG A 62 7.76 -10.67 15.86
CA ARG A 62 6.41 -10.87 16.42
C ARG A 62 6.30 -10.39 17.87
N VAL A 63 7.26 -10.79 18.72
CA VAL A 63 7.28 -10.39 20.14
C VAL A 63 7.42 -8.89 20.31
N ALA A 64 8.22 -8.22 19.49
CA ALA A 64 8.39 -6.77 19.54
C ALA A 64 7.07 -6.05 19.22
N LEU A 65 6.38 -6.47 18.16
CA LEU A 65 5.10 -5.85 17.76
C LEU A 65 4.01 -6.07 18.80
N GLU A 66 3.87 -7.30 19.32
CA GLU A 66 2.87 -7.63 20.34
C GLU A 66 3.13 -6.87 21.65
N LYS A 67 4.38 -6.82 22.13
CA LYS A 67 4.73 -6.11 23.38
C LYS A 67 4.54 -4.61 23.28
N GLN A 68 4.83 -4.02 22.12
CA GLN A 68 4.64 -2.59 21.89
C GLN A 68 3.19 -2.25 21.52
N SER A 69 2.29 -3.24 21.47
CA SER A 69 0.89 -3.06 21.09
C SER A 69 0.76 -2.31 19.75
N VAL A 70 1.61 -2.68 18.77
CA VAL A 70 1.59 -2.06 17.45
C VAL A 70 0.21 -2.28 16.84
N ARG A 71 -0.39 -1.18 16.39
CA ARG A 71 -1.78 -1.18 15.92
C ARG A 71 -1.89 -1.89 14.57
N VAL A 72 -2.88 -2.77 14.46
CA VAL A 72 -3.40 -3.21 13.16
C VAL A 72 -4.46 -2.20 12.70
N ARG A 73 -4.34 -1.73 11.45
CA ARG A 73 -5.30 -0.76 10.88
C ARG A 73 -6.67 -1.40 10.72
N SER A 74 -7.72 -0.61 10.93
CA SER A 74 -9.10 -1.04 10.71
C SER A 74 -9.37 -1.32 9.23
N LEU A 75 -10.24 -2.28 8.94
CA LEU A 75 -10.65 -2.60 7.57
C LEU A 75 -11.38 -1.42 6.93
N THR A 76 -11.18 -1.25 5.63
CA THR A 76 -11.93 -0.28 4.82
C THR A 76 -13.35 -0.77 4.60
N HIS A 77 -14.33 0.12 4.71
CA HIS A 77 -15.74 -0.21 4.43
C HIS A 77 -15.95 -0.48 2.94
N ILE A 78 -16.59 -1.61 2.62
CA ILE A 78 -17.00 -1.93 1.25
C ILE A 78 -18.27 -1.12 0.96
N PRO A 79 -18.29 -0.26 -0.08
CA PRO A 79 -19.48 0.54 -0.38
C PRO A 79 -20.67 -0.35 -0.77
N ASP A 80 -21.87 -0.03 -0.26
CA ASP A 80 -23.10 -0.77 -0.57
C ASP A 80 -23.56 -0.58 -2.02
N LYS A 81 -23.17 0.54 -2.63
CA LYS A 81 -23.55 0.92 -4.00
C LYS A 81 -22.38 1.60 -4.69
N PHE A 82 -22.13 1.20 -5.93
CA PHE A 82 -21.28 1.94 -6.84
C PHE A 82 -22.08 3.06 -7.51
N LYS A 83 -21.37 4.04 -8.06
CA LYS A 83 -21.98 5.00 -8.97
C LYS A 83 -22.54 4.25 -10.19
N PRO A 84 -23.65 4.72 -10.78
CA PRO A 84 -24.15 4.15 -12.03
C PRO A 84 -23.06 4.20 -13.11
N SER A 85 -23.12 3.28 -14.09
CA SER A 85 -22.27 3.34 -15.27
C SER A 85 -22.52 4.65 -16.02
N PRO A 86 -21.53 5.17 -16.76
CA PRO A 86 -21.76 6.22 -17.75
C PRO A 86 -22.86 5.78 -18.74
N ASP A 87 -23.62 6.75 -19.26
CA ASP A 87 -24.59 6.50 -20.33
C ASP A 87 -23.86 6.14 -21.65
N ASP A 88 -24.44 5.23 -22.44
CA ASP A 88 -23.95 4.83 -23.76
C ASP A 88 -24.31 5.91 -24.81
N ASP A 89 -23.53 6.99 -24.91
CA ASP A 89 -23.59 7.94 -26.04
C ASP A 89 -22.48 7.68 -27.08
#